data_AF-A0A8S1MDR6-F1
#
_entry.id   AF-A0A8S1MDR6-F1
#
_cell.length_a   1.000
_cell.length_b   1.000
_cell.length_c   1.000
_cell.angle_alpha   90.00
_cell.angle_beta   90.00
_cell.angle_gamma   90.00
#
_symmetry.space_group_name_H-M   'P 1'
#
loop_
_entity.id
_entity.type
_entity.pdbx_description
1 polymer ?
#
loop_
_entity_poly.entity_id
_entity_poly.type
_entity_poly.pdbx_seq_one_letter_code
_entity_poly.pdbx_strand_id
1 'polypeptide(L)' 'MAKNNGLEYIEVCAKQNFKVDEAFQIITENIYKKIELNQLDLSNEKFGVKLGSRGSFIEDNEQEQENQKNNSICC' A
#
# COMPACT_ATOMS: atom_id res chain seq x y z
N MET A 1 2.58 -22.75 -11.06
CA MET A 1 2.18 -21.39 -11.49
C MET A 1 2.92 -20.31 -10.69
N ALA A 2 2.76 -20.21 -9.37
CA ALA A 2 3.47 -19.19 -8.56
C ALA A 2 5.01 -19.35 -8.60
N LYS A 3 5.52 -20.55 -8.29
CA LYS A 3 6.97 -20.87 -8.32
C LYS A 3 7.64 -20.56 -9.66
N ASN A 4 6.94 -20.77 -10.77
CA ASN A 4 7.49 -20.54 -12.12
C ASN A 4 7.50 -19.04 -12.51
N ASN A 5 6.77 -18.20 -11.78
CA ASN A 5 6.73 -16.75 -11.96
C ASN A 5 7.52 -16.00 -10.86
N GLY A 6 8.27 -16.72 -10.02
CA GLY A 6 8.98 -16.12 -8.88
C GLY A 6 8.05 -15.58 -7.80
N LEU A 7 6.83 -16.10 -7.71
CA LEU A 7 5.83 -15.71 -6.71
C LEU A 7 5.72 -16.77 -5.61
N GLU A 8 5.54 -16.30 -4.38
CA GLU A 8 5.22 -17.15 -3.24
C GLU A 8 3.73 -17.52 -3.25
N TYR A 9 3.43 -18.73 -2.80
CA TYR A 9 2.06 -19.23 -2.65
C TYR A 9 1.80 -19.54 -1.18
N ILE A 10 0.74 -18.96 -0.64
CA ILE A 10 0.22 -19.23 0.69
C ILE A 10 -1.30 -19.40 0.61
N GLU A 11 -1.80 -20.45 1.24
CA GLU A 11 -3.23 -20.67 1.38
C GLU A 11 -3.73 -20.01 2.66
N VAL A 12 -4.81 -19.23 2.56
CA VAL A 12 -5.37 -18.43 3.66
C VAL A 12 -6.88 -18.65 3.79
N CYS A 13 -7.41 -18.53 5.02
CA CYS A 13 -8.85 -18.52 5.26
C CYS A 13 -9.24 -17.34 6.15
N ALA A 14 -9.78 -16.28 5.52
CA ALA A 14 -10.17 -15.05 6.21
C ALA A 14 -11.25 -15.30 7.29
N LYS A 15 -12.21 -16.20 7.02
CA LYS A 15 -13.29 -16.52 7.96
C LYS A 15 -12.77 -17.12 9.28
N GLN A 16 -11.69 -17.89 9.22
CA GLN A 16 -11.09 -18.56 10.38
C GLN A 16 -9.84 -17.84 10.89
N ASN A 17 -9.51 -16.66 10.36
CA ASN A 17 -8.25 -15.97 10.54
C ASN A 17 -7.01 -16.87 10.36
N PHE A 18 -7.09 -17.84 9.44
CA PHE A 18 -6.00 -18.77 9.18
C PHE A 18 -5.02 -18.15 8.19
N LYS A 19 -3.77 -17.96 8.65
CA LYS A 19 -2.62 -17.49 7.86
C LYS A 19 -2.78 -16.11 7.19
N VAL A 20 -3.76 -15.33 7.62
CA VAL A 20 -3.98 -13.98 7.11
C VAL A 20 -2.81 -13.08 7.50
N ASP A 21 -2.48 -13.02 8.79
CA ASP A 21 -1.38 -12.22 9.31
C ASP A 21 -0.03 -12.65 8.74
N GLU A 22 0.19 -13.98 8.64
CA GLU A 22 1.39 -14.56 8.03
C GLU A 22 1.55 -14.11 6.58
N ALA A 23 0.47 -14.15 5.79
CA ALA A 23 0.51 -13.71 4.39
C ALA A 23 0.85 -12.22 4.27
N PHE A 24 0.26 -11.36 5.10
CA PHE A 24 0.59 -9.93 5.11
C PHE A 24 2.02 -9.67 5.55
N GLN A 25 2.51 -10.38 6.56
CA GLN A 25 3.87 -10.25 7.05
C GLN A 25 4.89 -10.64 5.97
N ILE A 26 4.72 -11.80 5.33
CA ILE A 26 5.59 -12.29 4.26
C ILE A 26 5.66 -11.26 3.12
N ILE A 27 4.51 -10.74 2.67
CA ILE A 27 4.46 -9.76 1.58
C ILE A 27 5.17 -8.46 1.98
N THR A 28 4.91 -7.98 3.20
CA THR A 28 5.50 -6.73 3.71
C THR A 28 7.02 -6.85 3.85
N GLU A 29 7.51 -7.95 4.40
CA GLU A 29 8.96 -8.24 4.51
C GLU A 29 9.62 -8.30 3.13
N ASN A 30 8.97 -8.91 2.14
CA ASN A 30 9.48 -9.00 0.79
C ASN A 30 9.54 -7.63 0.09
N ILE A 31 8.52 -6.77 0.28
CA ILE A 31 8.54 -5.39 -0.21
C ILE A 31 9.69 -4.62 0.46
N TYR A 32 9.81 -4.74 1.78
CA TYR A 32 10.84 -4.05 2.55
C TYR A 32 12.26 -4.45 2.10
N LYS A 33 12.52 -5.75 1.90
CA LYS A 33 13.81 -6.23 1.33
C LYS A 33 14.09 -5.63 -0.05
N LYS A 34 13.08 -5.51 -0.92
CA LYS A 34 13.26 -4.88 -2.24
C LYS A 34 13.63 -3.40 -2.12
N ILE A 35 13.12 -2.71 -1.10
CA ILE A 35 13.50 -1.33 -0.80
C ILE A 35 14.98 -1.28 -0.36
N GLU A 36 15.40 -2.13 0.57
CA GLU A 36 16.80 -2.18 1.04
C GLU A 36 17.80 -2.49 -0.09
N LEU A 37 17.39 -3.32 -1.05
CA LEU A 37 18.18 -3.65 -2.24
C LEU A 37 18.11 -2.58 -3.34
N ASN A 38 17.43 -1.44 -3.12
CA ASN A 38 17.18 -0.37 -4.10
C ASN A 38 16.52 -0.87 -5.41
N GLN A 39 15.68 -1.91 -5.32
CA GLN A 39 14.96 -2.48 -6.47
C GLN A 39 13.61 -1.80 -6.72
N LEU A 40 13.17 -0.93 -5.80
CA LEU A 40 11.96 -0.12 -5.92
C LEU A 40 12.36 1.35 -5.98
N ASP A 41 11.85 2.07 -6.98
CA ASP A 41 12.00 3.52 -7.07
C ASP A 41 10.99 4.19 -6.14
N LEU A 42 11.48 4.67 -5.00
CA LEU A 42 10.69 5.33 -3.96
C LEU A 42 10.21 6.74 -4.34
N SER A 43 10.73 7.30 -5.44
CA SER A 43 10.30 8.61 -5.95
C SER A 43 9.03 8.49 -6.79
N ASN A 44 8.67 7.27 -7.19
CA ASN A 44 7.53 7.00 -8.05
C ASN A 44 6.33 6.52 -7.22
N GLU A 45 5.41 7.43 -6.95
CA GLU A 45 4.19 7.19 -6.16
C GLU A 45 3.28 6.09 -6.74
N LYS A 46 3.43 5.73 -8.03
CA LYS A 46 2.67 4.63 -8.65
C LYS A 46 2.94 3.27 -8.04
N PHE A 47 4.08 3.08 -7.36
CA PHE A 47 4.41 1.84 -6.67
C PHE A 47 3.73 1.72 -5.30
N GLY A 48 2.98 2.74 -4.84
CA GLY A 48 2.22 2.70 -3.59
C GLY A 48 3.09 2.72 -2.33
N VAL A 49 4.36 3.12 -2.44
CA VAL A 49 5.27 3.29 -1.31
C VAL A 49 5.44 4.77 -1.02
N LYS A 50 5.19 5.19 0.22
CA LYS A 50 5.37 6.57 0.67
C LYS A 50 6.48 6.64 1.70
N LEU A 51 7.51 7.43 1.41
CA LEU A 51 8.48 7.82 2.43
C LEU A 51 7.82 8.84 3.34
N GLY A 52 7.77 8.55 4.64
CA GLY A 52 7.35 9.55 5.63
C GLY A 52 8.23 10.80 5.49
N SER A 53 7.61 11.98 5.47
CA SER A 53 8.33 13.24 5.45
C SER A 53 9.29 13.28 6.65
N ARG A 54 10.59 13.44 6.40
CA ARG A 54 11.57 13.68 7.47
C ARG A 54 11.22 15.04 8.10
N GLY A 55 10.45 15.04 9.18
CA GLY A 55 10.20 16.23 10.00
C GLY A 55 8.84 16.91 9.85
N SER A 56 7.76 16.16 9.66
CA SER A 56 6.43 16.66 10.03
C SER A 56 5.58 15.53 10.56
N PHE A 57 5.57 15.38 11.89
CA PHE A 57 4.39 14.86 12.59
C PHE A 57 3.25 15.82 12.22
N ILE A 58 2.49 15.47 11.19
CA ILE A 58 1.25 16.14 10.86
C ILE A 58 0.25 15.56 11.84
N GLU A 59 -0.16 16.36 12.83
CA GLU A 59 -1.42 16.14 13.54
C GLU A 59 -2.51 16.06 12.47
N ASP A 60 -3.28 14.97 12.46
CA ASP A 60 -4.42 14.77 11.57
C ASP A 60 -5.41 15.94 11.77
N ASN A 61 -5.26 16.98 10.95
CA ASN A 61 -6.27 18.00 10.78
C ASN A 61 -7.02 17.65 9.49
N GLU A 62 -8.23 17.12 9.67
CA GLU A 62 -9.25 16.97 8.64
C GLU A 62 -9.54 18.34 8.03
N GLN A 63 -8.84 18.71 6.96
CA GLN A 63 -9.23 19.80 6.10
C GLN A 63 -9.91 19.22 4.87
N GLU A 64 -11.23 19.05 4.98
CA GLU A 64 -12.16 19.02 3.85
C GLU A 64 -11.88 20.26 2.99
N GLN A 65 -11.26 20.07 1.83
CA GLN A 65 -11.15 21.12 0.83
C GLN A 65 -12.48 21.21 0.08
N GLU A 66 -13.41 21.98 0.63
CA GLU A 66 -14.43 22.67 -0.15
C GLU A 66 -13.74 23.65 -1.11
N ASN A 67 -13.86 23.42 -2.43
CA ASN A 67 -13.88 24.54 -3.37
C ASN A 67 -14.75 24.28 -4.62
N GLN A 68 -16.05 24.42 -4.40
CA GLN A 68 -17.09 25.08 -5.19
C GLN A 68 -17.04 25.18 -6.75
N LYS A 69 -18.20 24.72 -7.29
CA LYS A 69 -19.05 25.31 -8.36
C LYS A 69 -18.74 24.97 -9.83
N ASN A 70 -19.60 24.17 -10.44
CA ASN A 70 -20.68 24.70 -11.31
C ASN A 70 -21.72 23.62 -11.67
N ASN A 71 -22.98 24.05 -11.70
CA ASN A 71 -24.18 23.28 -12.03
C ASN A 71 -24.03 22.32 -13.23
N SER A 72 -24.40 21.07 -13.04
CA SER A 72 -25.36 20.44 -13.95
C SER A 72 -26.18 19.40 -13.20
N ILE A 73 -27.46 19.70 -13.03
CA ILE A 73 -28.48 18.68 -12.87
C ILE A 73 -28.50 17.86 -14.16
N CYS A 74 -28.39 16.53 -14.10
CA CYS A 74 -28.94 15.67 -15.14
C CYS A 74 -29.10 14.23 -14.62
N CYS A 75 -30.29 13.72 -14.92
CA CYS A 75 -30.96 12.45 -14.64
C CYS A 75 -30.13 11.23 -14.21
#